data_AF-L1I4T4-F1
#
_entry.id   AF-L1I4T4-F1
#
_cell.length_a   1.000
_cell.length_b   1.000
_cell.length_c   1.000
_cell.angle_alpha   90.00
_cell.angle_beta   90.00
_cell.angle_gamma   90.00
#
_symmetry.space_group_name_H-M   'P 1'
#
loop_
_entity.id
_entity.type
_entity.pdbx_description
1 polymer ?
#
loop_
_entity_poly.entity_id
_entity_poly.type
_entity_poly.pdbx_seq_one_letter_code
_entity_poly.pdbx_strand_id
1 'polypeptide(L)'
;MGGLGGIIAEGSSGLEVAVVLNTSNQGQGVQVSAFSSSADCRGVGDIGSLVCPLGHYCPEGMENLEAGRCPRGTYGGQEGLANVSQCTSCPAGMYCNDTGLTAPSGPCKAGWYCTGGSADERALSCDPRPWEGLRGRGPCPQGHYCPAGTLQPISCPRGTFSGTVGNRNVSDCEACPAGYFCPEEALTFGTNFTCPYGYYCGDSLPAPCEPGTYNQEAMQTSCKPCPPG
;
A
#
# COMPACT_ATOMS: atom_id res chain seq x y z
N MET A 1 -32.76 -20.79 22.85
CA MET A 1 -31.72 -21.13 23.84
C MET A 1 -31.80 -22.62 24.12
N GLY A 2 -30.65 -23.31 24.09
CA GLY A 2 -30.49 -24.76 24.23
C GLY A 2 -30.47 -25.42 22.85
N GLY A 3 -29.38 -25.91 22.29
CA GLY A 3 -28.07 -26.25 22.83
C GLY A 3 -27.67 -27.53 22.10
N LEU A 4 -26.90 -27.41 21.02
CA LEU A 4 -26.28 -28.56 20.35
C LEU A 4 -25.15 -29.07 21.27
N GLY A 5 -25.54 -29.81 22.30
CA GLY A 5 -24.62 -30.57 23.13
C GLY A 5 -24.36 -31.91 22.48
N GLY A 6 -23.32 -31.99 21.65
CA GLY A 6 -22.75 -33.28 21.27
C GLY A 6 -22.00 -33.83 22.47
N ILE A 7 -22.38 -35.02 22.96
CA ILE A 7 -21.62 -35.75 23.98
C ILE A 7 -20.79 -36.79 23.22
N ILE A 8 -19.47 -36.73 23.37
CA ILE A 8 -18.57 -37.77 22.90
C ILE A 8 -18.62 -38.87 23.97
N ALA A 9 -19.17 -40.04 23.62
CA ALA A 9 -19.16 -41.20 24.48
C ALA A 9 -18.04 -42.13 24.00
N GLU A 10 -17.04 -42.38 24.85
CA GLU A 10 -15.99 -43.35 24.55
C GLU A 10 -16.56 -44.77 24.62
N GLY A 11 -16.66 -45.42 23.46
CA GLY A 11 -17.06 -46.81 23.32
C GLY A 11 -15.83 -47.72 23.19
N SER A 12 -15.79 -48.78 24.00
CA SER A 12 -14.67 -49.70 24.25
C SER A 12 -14.21 -50.58 23.06
N SER A 13 -14.29 -50.11 21.81
CA SER A 13 -13.85 -50.85 20.63
C SER A 13 -13.17 -49.99 19.54
N GLY A 14 -12.67 -48.80 19.89
CA GLY A 14 -11.80 -48.00 19.02
C GLY A 14 -12.47 -47.47 17.75
N LEU A 15 -13.81 -47.37 17.74
CA LEU A 15 -14.59 -46.76 16.67
C LEU A 15 -15.30 -45.53 17.25
N GLU A 16 -14.79 -44.33 16.96
CA GLU A 16 -15.48 -43.09 17.33
C GLU A 16 -16.63 -42.87 16.35
N VAL A 17 -17.86 -42.97 16.84
CA VAL A 17 -19.07 -42.72 16.05
C VAL A 17 -19.63 -41.37 16.46
N ALA A 18 -19.63 -40.40 15.55
CA ALA A 18 -20.34 -39.14 15.76
C ALA A 18 -21.85 -39.38 15.57
N VAL A 19 -22.62 -39.26 16.65
CA VAL A 19 -24.08 -39.34 16.61
C VAL A 19 -24.63 -37.92 16.49
N VAL A 20 -25.22 -37.59 15.34
CA VAL A 20 -25.97 -36.34 15.19
C VAL A 20 -27.36 -36.53 15.79
N LEU A 21 -27.62 -35.91 16.94
CA LEU A 21 -28.94 -35.87 17.55
C LEU A 21 -29.73 -34.74 16.89
N ASN A 22 -30.72 -35.08 16.07
CA ASN A 22 -31.66 -34.07 15.57
C ASN A 22 -32.80 -33.91 16.57
N THR A 23 -32.83 -32.81 17.31
CA THR A 23 -33.96 -32.52 18.21
C THR A 23 -35.10 -31.92 17.39
N SER A 24 -35.99 -32.77 16.87
CA SER A 24 -37.31 -32.28 16.49
C SER A 24 -38.07 -31.93 17.76
N ASN A 25 -38.55 -30.69 17.84
CA ASN A 25 -39.45 -30.26 18.91
C ASN A 25 -40.63 -31.23 18.96
N GLN A 26 -40.84 -31.85 20.14
CA GLN A 26 -42.02 -32.57 20.66
C GLN A 26 -41.66 -33.95 21.25
N GLY A 27 -40.99 -33.96 22.42
CA GLY A 27 -41.26 -34.91 23.49
C GLY A 27 -41.12 -36.43 23.30
N GLN A 28 -40.60 -36.96 22.18
CA GLN A 28 -40.47 -38.41 21.99
C GLN A 28 -39.20 -38.77 21.19
N GLY A 29 -38.18 -39.28 21.89
CA GLY A 29 -37.13 -40.16 21.36
C GLY A 29 -36.18 -39.58 20.30
N VAL A 30 -34.88 -39.66 20.57
CA VAL A 30 -33.83 -39.49 19.56
C VAL A 30 -33.97 -40.59 18.50
N GLN A 31 -34.18 -40.22 17.24
CA GLN A 31 -34.11 -41.15 16.10
C GLN A 31 -32.74 -41.00 15.42
N VAL A 32 -31.97 -42.08 15.39
CA VAL A 32 -30.70 -42.18 14.66
C VAL A 32 -31.04 -42.64 13.24
N SER A 33 -31.00 -41.74 12.26
CA SER A 33 -31.49 -42.02 10.89
C SER A 33 -30.40 -42.34 9.87
N ALA A 34 -29.11 -42.26 10.21
CA ALA A 34 -28.04 -42.68 9.29
C ALA A 34 -26.74 -43.05 10.01
N PHE A 35 -26.15 -44.17 9.59
CA PHE A 35 -24.74 -44.50 9.81
C PHE A 35 -24.00 -44.17 8.52
N SER A 36 -23.11 -43.18 8.53
CA SER A 36 -22.17 -42.98 7.43
C SER A 36 -20.95 -43.86 7.71
N SER A 37 -20.78 -44.92 6.92
CA SER A 37 -19.56 -45.73 6.95
C SER A 37 -18.46 -45.03 6.15
N SER A 38 -17.21 -45.22 6.56
CA SER A 38 -15.99 -44.56 6.04
C SER A 38 -15.69 -44.75 4.54
N ALA A 39 -16.52 -45.49 3.79
CA ALA A 39 -16.36 -45.67 2.34
C ALA A 39 -16.91 -44.50 1.51
N ASP A 40 -17.80 -43.67 2.07
CA ASP A 40 -18.31 -42.46 1.40
C ASP A 40 -17.53 -41.19 1.78
N CYS A 41 -16.57 -41.28 2.71
CA CYS A 41 -15.73 -40.17 3.13
C CYS A 41 -14.42 -40.13 2.34
N ARG A 42 -14.47 -39.80 1.04
CA ARG A 42 -13.29 -39.25 0.36
C ARG A 42 -13.10 -37.80 0.83
N GLY A 43 -12.33 -37.61 1.91
CA GLY A 43 -11.83 -36.28 2.29
C GLY A 43 -12.20 -35.74 3.66
N VAL A 44 -12.60 -36.56 4.64
CA VAL A 44 -12.66 -36.09 6.04
C VAL A 44 -11.24 -36.13 6.61
N GLY A 45 -10.47 -35.09 6.32
CA GLY A 45 -9.34 -34.71 7.17
C GLY A 45 -9.86 -34.28 8.54
N ASP A 46 -8.97 -34.26 9.53
CA ASP A 46 -9.18 -33.86 10.93
C ASP A 46 -10.27 -32.80 11.15
N ILE A 47 -10.89 -32.78 12.33
CA ILE A 47 -11.76 -31.69 12.82
C ILE A 47 -10.90 -30.41 13.05
N GLY A 48 -10.23 -29.95 12.00
CA GLY A 48 -9.64 -28.64 11.85
C GLY A 48 -10.71 -27.79 11.17
N SER A 49 -11.35 -26.94 11.97
CA SER A 49 -12.02 -25.70 11.57
C SER A 49 -12.52 -25.65 10.12
N LEU A 50 -13.84 -25.74 9.92
CA LEU A 50 -14.52 -25.42 8.65
C LEU A 50 -14.45 -23.90 8.33
N VAL A 51 -13.32 -23.28 8.63
CA VAL A 51 -13.07 -21.85 8.58
C VAL A 51 -12.38 -21.57 7.25
N CYS A 52 -12.86 -20.55 6.55
CA CYS A 52 -12.26 -20.15 5.28
C CYS A 52 -10.78 -19.80 5.49
N PRO A 53 -9.85 -20.41 4.73
CA PRO A 53 -8.43 -20.20 4.97
C PRO A 53 -7.98 -18.78 4.60
N LEU A 54 -6.81 -18.39 5.11
CA LEU A 54 -6.17 -17.13 4.74
C LEU A 54 -6.07 -16.96 3.22
N GLY A 55 -6.14 -15.71 2.76
CA GLY A 55 -6.11 -15.35 1.35
C GLY A 55 -7.41 -15.63 0.59
N HIS A 56 -8.42 -16.24 1.24
CA HIS A 56 -9.65 -16.66 0.58
C HIS A 56 -10.89 -16.12 1.29
N TYR A 57 -12.00 -16.04 0.54
CA TYR A 57 -13.35 -15.81 1.01
C TYR A 57 -14.29 -16.92 0.52
N CYS A 58 -15.21 -17.35 1.37
CA CYS A 58 -16.02 -18.54 1.17
C CYS A 58 -17.51 -18.24 1.41
N PRO A 59 -18.26 -17.77 0.38
CA PRO A 59 -19.67 -17.40 0.55
C PRO A 59 -20.60 -18.62 0.71
N GLU A 60 -20.23 -19.75 0.11
CA GLU A 60 -20.98 -21.01 0.13
C GLU A 60 -20.19 -22.13 0.84
N GLY A 61 -19.29 -21.75 1.76
CA GLY A 61 -18.34 -22.69 2.38
C GLY A 61 -17.15 -23.02 1.48
N MET A 62 -16.48 -24.15 1.75
CA MET A 62 -15.19 -24.52 1.11
C MET A 62 -15.34 -25.19 -0.27
N GLU A 63 -16.54 -25.26 -0.84
CA GLU A 63 -16.79 -25.98 -2.10
C GLU A 63 -16.13 -25.35 -3.33
N ASN A 64 -15.74 -24.07 -3.26
CA ASN A 64 -15.13 -23.36 -4.38
C ASN A 64 -14.00 -22.41 -3.94
N LEU A 65 -12.97 -22.98 -3.30
CA LEU A 65 -11.85 -22.20 -2.78
C LEU A 65 -11.05 -21.48 -3.88
N GLU A 66 -10.93 -22.08 -5.07
CA GLU A 66 -10.23 -21.45 -6.20
C GLU A 66 -10.90 -20.15 -6.67
N ALA A 67 -12.24 -20.08 -6.71
CA ALA A 67 -12.96 -18.84 -7.00
C ALA A 67 -12.98 -17.86 -5.82
N GLY A 68 -12.76 -18.37 -4.60
CA GLY A 68 -12.71 -17.61 -3.36
C GLY A 68 -11.41 -16.86 -3.12
N ARG A 69 -10.44 -16.86 -4.04
CA ARG A 69 -9.18 -16.12 -3.85
C ARG A 69 -9.42 -14.61 -3.76
N CYS A 70 -8.84 -13.94 -2.77
CA CYS A 70 -8.86 -12.49 -2.71
C CYS A 70 -8.21 -11.91 -3.98
N PRO A 71 -8.86 -10.94 -4.66
CA PRO A 71 -8.38 -10.43 -5.94
C PRO A 71 -7.11 -9.58 -5.81
N ARG A 72 -6.40 -9.40 -6.93
CA ARG A 72 -5.25 -8.48 -7.00
C ARG A 72 -5.61 -7.09 -6.49
N GLY A 73 -4.65 -6.44 -5.83
CA GLY A 73 -4.89 -5.19 -5.10
C GLY A 73 -5.49 -5.39 -3.71
N THR A 74 -5.80 -6.63 -3.31
CA THR A 74 -6.26 -6.99 -1.96
C THR A 74 -5.50 -8.21 -1.41
N TYR A 75 -5.64 -8.48 -0.12
CA TYR A 75 -5.13 -9.68 0.54
C TYR A 75 -6.09 -10.12 1.66
N GLY A 76 -6.11 -11.41 1.96
CA GLY A 76 -6.88 -12.02 3.05
C GLY A 76 -5.98 -12.33 4.24
N GLY A 77 -5.66 -11.32 5.07
CA GLY A 77 -4.81 -11.48 6.25
C GLY A 77 -5.49 -12.12 7.47
N GLN A 78 -6.75 -12.52 7.33
CA GLN A 78 -7.55 -13.16 8.38
C GLN A 78 -8.32 -14.35 7.83
N GLU A 79 -8.50 -15.36 8.67
CA GLU A 79 -9.32 -16.53 8.36
C GLU A 79 -10.81 -16.19 8.49
N GLY A 80 -11.67 -17.03 7.90
CA GLY A 80 -13.12 -16.96 8.06
C GLY A 80 -13.81 -15.89 7.22
N LEU A 81 -13.17 -15.38 6.17
CA LEU A 81 -13.83 -14.43 5.26
C LEU A 81 -14.97 -15.13 4.52
N ALA A 82 -16.14 -14.51 4.50
CA ALA A 82 -17.34 -15.00 3.83
C ALA A 82 -17.62 -14.28 2.50
N ASN A 83 -17.02 -13.09 2.28
CA ASN A 83 -17.28 -12.30 1.08
C ASN A 83 -16.02 -11.57 0.59
N VAL A 84 -15.92 -11.35 -0.72
CA VAL A 84 -14.83 -10.60 -1.35
C VAL A 84 -14.65 -9.19 -0.79
N SER A 85 -15.74 -8.56 -0.33
CA SER A 85 -15.68 -7.24 0.32
C SER A 85 -14.92 -7.23 1.65
N GLN A 86 -14.67 -8.39 2.23
CA GLN A 86 -13.88 -8.56 3.45
C GLN A 86 -12.38 -8.78 3.15
N CYS A 87 -12.00 -8.94 1.88
CA CYS A 87 -10.60 -8.87 1.49
C CYS A 87 -10.06 -7.46 1.77
N THR A 88 -8.91 -7.40 2.44
CA THR A 88 -8.31 -6.12 2.83
C THR A 88 -7.58 -5.51 1.65
N SER A 89 -7.89 -4.27 1.31
CA SER A 89 -7.15 -3.52 0.28
C SER A 89 -5.67 -3.44 0.63
N CYS A 90 -4.81 -3.56 -0.37
CA CYS A 90 -3.38 -3.41 -0.17
C CYS A 90 -3.07 -2.05 0.48
N PRO A 91 -2.25 -1.98 1.54
CA PRO A 91 -1.98 -0.73 2.21
C PRO A 91 -1.26 0.26 1.30
N ALA A 92 -1.41 1.55 1.59
CA ALA A 92 -0.69 2.60 0.86
C ALA A 92 0.82 2.40 0.98
N GLY A 93 1.56 2.68 -0.10
CA GLY A 93 2.97 2.35 -0.21
C GLY A 93 3.25 0.88 -0.55
N MET A 94 2.26 -0.02 -0.60
CA MET A 94 2.45 -1.43 -0.94
C MET A 94 1.56 -1.88 -2.09
N TYR A 95 1.92 -3.02 -2.69
CA TYR A 95 1.18 -3.64 -3.77
C TYR A 95 0.93 -5.14 -3.54
N CYS A 96 -0.12 -5.63 -4.18
CA CYS A 96 -0.64 -6.99 -4.06
C CYS A 96 -0.83 -7.53 -5.50
N ASN A 97 0.20 -8.19 -6.05
CA ASN A 97 0.29 -8.56 -7.48
C ASN A 97 -0.28 -9.93 -7.84
N ASP A 98 -0.79 -10.68 -6.88
CA ASP A 98 -1.39 -11.99 -7.12
C ASP A 98 -2.75 -12.08 -6.42
N THR A 99 -3.48 -13.13 -6.75
CA THR A 99 -4.72 -13.51 -6.08
C THR A 99 -4.43 -14.47 -4.92
N GLY A 100 -5.29 -14.50 -3.92
CA GLY A 100 -5.12 -15.44 -2.80
C GLY A 100 -4.01 -15.03 -1.82
N LEU A 101 -3.54 -13.79 -1.89
CA LEU A 101 -2.47 -13.31 -1.03
C LEU A 101 -2.92 -13.23 0.43
N THR A 102 -2.07 -13.64 1.36
CA THR A 102 -2.28 -13.54 2.81
C THR A 102 -1.64 -12.29 3.42
N ALA A 103 -0.76 -11.62 2.66
CA ALA A 103 -0.08 -10.38 3.01
C ALA A 103 0.27 -9.60 1.72
N PRO A 104 0.61 -8.30 1.82
CA PRO A 104 1.09 -7.53 0.67
C PRO A 104 2.34 -8.14 0.02
N SER A 105 2.45 -8.06 -1.31
CA SER A 105 3.58 -8.59 -2.06
C SER A 105 4.88 -7.82 -1.82
N GLY A 106 4.79 -6.51 -1.57
CA GLY A 106 5.95 -5.68 -1.30
C GLY A 106 5.69 -4.19 -1.42
N PRO A 107 6.73 -3.36 -1.23
CA PRO A 107 6.63 -1.91 -1.38
C PRO A 107 6.49 -1.50 -2.85
N CYS A 108 5.81 -0.39 -3.11
CA CYS A 108 5.77 0.23 -4.43
C CYS A 108 7.19 0.63 -4.87
N LYS A 109 7.43 0.58 -6.18
CA LYS A 109 8.74 0.77 -6.79
C LYS A 109 9.25 2.19 -6.57
N ALA A 110 10.55 2.36 -6.31
CA ALA A 110 11.17 3.68 -6.29
C ALA A 110 10.96 4.42 -7.63
N GLY A 111 10.67 5.71 -7.56
CA GLY A 111 10.22 6.52 -8.68
C GLY A 111 8.72 6.45 -8.93
N TRP A 112 7.97 5.73 -8.09
CA TRP A 112 6.51 5.58 -8.14
C TRP A 112 5.92 5.74 -6.74
N TYR A 113 4.64 6.11 -6.68
CA TYR A 113 3.90 6.19 -5.43
C TYR A 113 2.50 5.58 -5.56
N CYS A 114 1.94 5.13 -4.44
CA CYS A 114 0.66 4.42 -4.43
C CYS A 114 -0.16 4.64 -3.14
N THR A 115 -1.40 5.11 -3.27
CA THR A 115 -2.30 5.44 -2.13
C THR A 115 -3.08 4.28 -1.53
N GLY A 116 -2.83 3.04 -1.98
CA GLY A 116 -3.50 1.81 -1.51
C GLY A 116 -4.32 1.14 -2.61
N GLY A 117 -4.64 -0.15 -2.41
CA GLY A 117 -5.32 -1.00 -3.39
C GLY A 117 -4.48 -1.31 -4.63
N SER A 118 -3.16 -1.13 -4.56
CA SER A 118 -2.29 -1.28 -5.73
C SER A 118 -2.14 -2.75 -6.13
N ALA A 119 -2.46 -3.07 -7.38
CA ALA A 119 -2.28 -4.41 -7.95
C ALA A 119 -0.89 -4.65 -8.57
N ASP A 120 -0.03 -3.63 -8.57
CA ASP A 120 1.29 -3.64 -9.21
C ASP A 120 2.28 -2.72 -8.49
N GLU A 121 3.57 -3.01 -8.58
CA GLU A 121 4.64 -2.21 -7.96
C GLU A 121 4.72 -0.76 -8.50
N ARG A 122 4.27 -0.52 -9.73
CA ARG A 122 4.19 0.81 -10.37
C ARG A 122 2.82 1.46 -10.20
N ALA A 123 1.91 0.82 -9.46
CA ALA A 123 0.56 1.31 -9.22
C ALA A 123 -0.21 1.72 -10.48
N LEU A 124 0.07 0.99 -11.57
CA LEU A 124 -0.67 1.10 -12.82
C LEU A 124 -2.05 0.47 -12.59
N SER A 125 -3.09 1.28 -12.65
CA SER A 125 -4.44 0.74 -12.78
C SER A 125 -4.64 0.23 -14.21
N CYS A 126 -5.24 -0.95 -14.36
CA CYS A 126 -5.75 -1.43 -15.66
C CYS A 126 -6.92 -0.59 -16.20
N ASP A 127 -7.28 0.52 -15.55
CA ASP A 127 -8.31 1.45 -16.00
C ASP A 127 -7.72 2.30 -17.16
N PRO A 128 -8.20 2.15 -18.40
CA PRO A 128 -7.57 2.73 -19.60
C PRO A 128 -7.75 4.25 -19.73
N ARG A 129 -8.21 4.95 -18.69
CA ARG A 129 -8.42 6.40 -18.71
C ARG A 129 -7.10 7.13 -18.39
N PRO A 130 -6.44 7.77 -19.37
CA PRO A 130 -5.04 8.16 -19.23
C PRO A 130 -4.76 9.29 -18.23
N TRP A 131 -5.75 10.10 -17.84
CA TRP A 131 -5.49 11.29 -17.01
C TRP A 131 -6.55 11.64 -15.95
N GLU A 132 -7.69 10.94 -15.91
CA GLU A 132 -8.77 11.22 -14.94
C GLU A 132 -8.88 10.18 -13.80
N GLY A 133 -8.06 9.12 -13.84
CA GLY A 133 -8.15 7.96 -12.93
C GLY A 133 -6.97 7.77 -11.97
N LEU A 134 -5.86 8.51 -12.14
CA LEU A 134 -4.68 8.47 -11.26
C LEU A 134 -4.91 9.30 -9.99
N ARG A 135 -6.06 9.14 -9.32
CA ARG A 135 -6.29 9.74 -8.00
C ARG A 135 -5.33 9.09 -7.00
N GLY A 136 -4.15 9.68 -6.85
CA GLY A 136 -3.17 9.34 -5.81
C GLY A 136 -2.23 8.17 -6.12
N ARG A 137 -1.87 7.90 -7.37
CA ARG A 137 -0.87 6.85 -7.69
C ARG A 137 -0.24 7.07 -9.05
N GLY A 138 0.97 6.56 -9.26
CA GLY A 138 1.68 6.64 -10.54
C GLY A 138 3.16 7.03 -10.42
N PRO A 139 3.78 7.52 -11.50
CA PRO A 139 5.17 7.95 -11.46
C PRO A 139 5.33 9.16 -10.53
N CYS A 140 6.50 9.29 -9.92
CA CYS A 140 6.79 10.44 -9.08
C CYS A 140 6.69 11.74 -9.89
N PRO A 141 5.87 12.73 -9.49
CA PRO A 141 5.73 13.96 -10.23
C PRO A 141 6.98 14.83 -10.14
N GLN A 142 7.08 15.81 -11.03
CA GLN A 142 8.11 16.86 -10.97
C GLN A 142 8.07 17.59 -9.62
N GLY A 143 9.21 18.11 -9.21
CA GLY A 143 9.41 18.72 -7.90
C GLY A 143 9.38 17.74 -6.73
N HIS A 144 9.21 16.44 -6.97
CA HIS A 144 9.13 15.44 -5.90
C HIS A 144 10.10 14.28 -6.15
N TYR A 145 10.37 13.50 -5.11
CA TYR A 145 11.04 12.22 -5.17
C TYR A 145 10.25 11.16 -4.38
N CYS A 146 10.38 9.91 -4.81
CA CYS A 146 9.58 8.80 -4.30
C CYS A 146 10.47 7.58 -4.06
N PRO A 147 10.99 7.38 -2.84
CA PRO A 147 11.67 6.15 -2.47
C PRO A 147 10.75 4.92 -2.58
N ALA A 148 11.30 3.72 -2.46
CA ALA A 148 10.47 2.52 -2.44
C ALA A 148 9.47 2.59 -1.27
N GLY A 149 8.20 2.24 -1.54
CA GLY A 149 7.14 2.28 -0.54
C GLY A 149 6.45 3.63 -0.37
N THR A 150 6.67 4.58 -1.28
CA THR A 150 6.08 5.92 -1.18
C THR A 150 4.56 5.87 -1.34
N LEU A 151 3.83 6.36 -0.35
CA LEU A 151 2.37 6.49 -0.40
C LEU A 151 1.90 7.81 -1.02
N GLN A 152 2.70 8.86 -0.85
CA GLN A 152 2.48 10.19 -1.38
C GLN A 152 3.84 10.82 -1.75
N PRO A 153 3.97 11.52 -2.89
CA PRO A 153 5.24 12.08 -3.33
C PRO A 153 5.86 12.99 -2.27
N ILE A 154 7.18 12.90 -2.11
CA ILE A 154 7.92 13.71 -1.14
C ILE A 154 8.51 14.90 -1.88
N SER A 155 8.21 16.12 -1.42
CA SER A 155 8.68 17.34 -2.08
C SER A 155 10.20 17.46 -2.03
N CYS A 156 10.80 17.90 -3.13
CA CYS A 156 12.19 18.35 -3.14
C CYS A 156 12.35 19.51 -2.15
N PRO A 157 13.37 19.48 -1.28
CA PRO A 157 13.55 20.48 -0.23
C PRO A 157 13.92 21.85 -0.81
N ARG A 158 13.77 22.89 0.01
CA ARG A 158 14.29 24.24 -0.30
C ARG A 158 15.77 24.19 -0.70
N GLY A 159 16.15 25.09 -1.60
CA GLY A 159 17.48 25.09 -2.22
C GLY A 159 17.63 24.11 -3.39
N THR A 160 16.61 23.27 -3.64
CA THR A 160 16.60 22.33 -4.77
C THR A 160 15.33 22.43 -5.60
N PHE A 161 15.37 21.85 -6.80
CA PHE A 161 14.24 21.71 -7.71
C PHE A 161 14.34 20.38 -8.44
N SER A 162 13.27 19.96 -9.12
CA SER A 162 13.40 18.89 -10.12
C SER A 162 12.37 19.03 -11.24
N GLY A 163 12.87 19.15 -12.47
CA GLY A 163 12.05 19.18 -13.69
C GLY A 163 11.71 17.79 -14.25
N THR A 164 12.17 16.71 -13.62
CA THR A 164 12.01 15.34 -14.12
C THR A 164 10.91 14.58 -13.37
N VAL A 165 10.26 13.66 -14.07
CA VAL A 165 9.35 12.67 -13.46
C VAL A 165 10.11 11.41 -13.08
N GLY A 166 9.63 10.69 -12.07
CA GLY A 166 10.16 9.39 -11.67
C GLY A 166 11.41 9.44 -10.79
N ASN A 167 11.69 10.58 -10.15
CA ASN A 167 12.76 10.71 -9.16
C ASN A 167 12.53 9.75 -8.00
N ARG A 168 13.62 9.14 -7.55
CA ARG A 168 13.63 8.05 -6.57
C ARG A 168 14.08 8.53 -5.20
N ASN A 169 15.07 9.41 -5.17
CA ASN A 169 15.71 9.85 -3.94
C ASN A 169 15.86 11.37 -3.91
N VAL A 170 16.11 11.92 -2.72
CA VAL A 170 16.38 13.36 -2.55
C VAL A 170 17.59 13.83 -3.36
N SER A 171 18.54 12.94 -3.64
CA SER A 171 19.71 13.22 -4.49
C SER A 171 19.36 13.47 -5.97
N ASP A 172 18.15 13.10 -6.39
CA ASP A 172 17.65 13.38 -7.74
C ASP A 172 17.04 14.80 -7.83
N CYS A 173 16.94 15.51 -6.70
CA CYS A 173 16.65 16.94 -6.66
C CYS A 173 17.94 17.71 -6.96
N GLU A 174 17.88 18.59 -7.95
CA GLU A 174 19.00 19.40 -8.41
C GLU A 174 19.13 20.67 -7.56
N ALA A 175 20.36 21.01 -7.18
CA ALA A 175 20.63 22.29 -6.52
C ALA A 175 20.26 23.45 -7.44
N CYS A 176 19.75 24.52 -6.86
CA CYS A 176 19.32 25.65 -7.68
C CYS A 176 20.51 26.34 -8.33
N PRO A 177 20.40 26.74 -9.62
CA PRO A 177 21.54 27.26 -10.34
C PRO A 177 22.10 28.52 -9.67
N ALA A 178 23.43 28.68 -9.75
CA ALA A 178 24.13 29.88 -9.31
C ALA A 178 23.42 31.18 -9.77
N GLY A 179 23.20 32.11 -8.84
CA GLY A 179 22.48 33.36 -9.10
C GLY A 179 20.96 33.26 -9.00
N TYR A 180 20.42 32.08 -8.71
CA TYR A 180 19.02 31.86 -8.37
C TYR A 180 18.89 31.33 -6.95
N PHE A 181 17.67 31.27 -6.44
CA PHE A 181 17.38 30.64 -5.16
C PHE A 181 16.05 29.90 -5.21
N CYS A 182 15.87 28.96 -4.30
CA CYS A 182 14.67 28.11 -4.23
C CYS A 182 14.04 28.21 -2.83
N PRO A 183 13.13 29.18 -2.64
CA PRO A 183 12.55 29.48 -1.32
C PRO A 183 11.43 28.52 -0.92
N GLU A 184 10.87 27.80 -1.88
CA GLU A 184 9.74 26.89 -1.71
C GLU A 184 10.18 25.44 -1.93
N GLU A 185 9.41 24.51 -1.36
CA GLU A 185 9.55 23.09 -1.65
C GLU A 185 8.80 22.76 -2.95
N ALA A 186 9.07 21.58 -3.51
CA ALA A 186 8.37 21.08 -4.70
C ALA A 186 8.54 21.89 -5.99
N LEU A 187 9.62 22.66 -6.11
CA LEU A 187 9.88 23.45 -7.32
C LEU A 187 10.22 22.56 -8.51
N THR A 188 9.63 22.89 -9.66
CA THR A 188 9.89 22.23 -10.94
C THR A 188 10.93 22.95 -11.79
N PHE A 189 11.21 24.22 -11.47
CA PHE A 189 12.18 25.07 -12.16
C PHE A 189 13.07 25.81 -11.15
N GLY A 190 14.39 25.62 -11.25
CA GLY A 190 15.37 26.28 -10.38
C GLY A 190 15.62 27.75 -10.71
N THR A 191 15.11 28.26 -11.84
CA THR A 191 15.34 29.64 -12.32
C THR A 191 14.16 30.58 -12.05
N ASN A 192 13.17 30.16 -11.26
CA ASN A 192 11.96 30.93 -11.03
C ASN A 192 12.20 32.16 -10.12
N PHE A 193 13.19 32.07 -9.21
CA PHE A 193 13.53 33.16 -8.29
C PHE A 193 14.97 33.61 -8.47
N THR A 194 15.15 34.83 -8.94
CA THR A 194 16.45 35.44 -9.21
C THR A 194 17.03 36.10 -7.97
N CYS A 195 18.34 35.98 -7.74
CA CYS A 195 19.00 36.67 -6.64
C CYS A 195 18.88 38.20 -6.75
N PRO A 196 18.29 38.89 -5.75
CA PRO A 196 18.06 40.33 -5.81
C PRO A 196 19.33 41.15 -5.55
N TYR A 197 19.30 42.43 -5.95
CA TYR A 197 20.38 43.39 -5.68
C TYR A 197 20.67 43.53 -4.18
N GLY A 198 21.94 43.69 -3.83
CA GLY A 198 22.39 43.77 -2.43
C GLY A 198 22.51 42.42 -1.73
N TYR A 199 22.19 41.30 -2.40
CA TYR A 199 22.33 39.94 -1.89
C TYR A 199 23.24 39.10 -2.79
N TYR A 200 23.72 37.97 -2.28
CA TYR A 200 24.38 36.93 -3.06
C TYR A 200 23.71 35.57 -2.79
N CYS A 201 23.63 34.73 -3.83
CA CYS A 201 22.94 33.44 -3.77
C CYS A 201 23.81 32.36 -4.42
N GLY A 202 24.13 31.31 -3.65
CA GLY A 202 24.65 30.04 -4.15
C GLY A 202 23.52 29.02 -4.19
N ASP A 203 23.59 28.02 -3.32
CA ASP A 203 22.59 26.93 -3.21
C ASP A 203 21.54 27.20 -2.11
N SER A 204 21.57 28.38 -1.49
CA SER A 204 20.81 28.73 -0.29
C SER A 204 19.95 29.98 -0.46
N LEU A 205 19.18 30.33 0.57
CA LEU A 205 18.42 31.59 0.62
C LEU A 205 19.36 32.80 0.40
N PRO A 206 18.86 33.90 -0.21
CA PRO A 206 19.66 35.11 -0.44
C PRO A 206 20.28 35.65 0.85
N ALA A 207 21.59 35.83 0.86
CA ALA A 207 22.32 36.43 1.98
C ALA A 207 22.71 37.88 1.65
N PRO A 208 22.49 38.85 2.56
CA PRO A 208 22.85 40.24 2.31
C PRO A 208 24.39 40.39 2.22
N CYS A 209 24.85 41.34 1.42
CA CYS A 209 26.27 41.70 1.41
C CYS A 209 26.70 42.31 2.75
N GLU A 210 27.81 41.82 3.30
CA GLU A 210 28.44 42.36 4.50
C GLU A 210 28.90 43.82 4.29
N PRO A 211 28.94 44.66 5.34
CA PRO A 211 29.47 46.02 5.25
C PRO A 211 30.86 46.06 4.60
N GLY A 212 31.05 46.95 3.64
CA GLY A 212 32.29 47.03 2.84
C GLY A 212 32.28 46.20 1.55
N THR A 213 31.19 45.45 1.30
CA THR A 213 30.92 44.79 0.02
C THR A 213 29.56 45.21 -0.54
N TYR A 214 29.35 45.03 -1.84
CA TYR A 214 28.11 45.38 -2.52
C TYR A 214 27.81 44.43 -3.70
N ASN A 215 26.54 44.38 -4.09
CA ASN A 215 26.11 43.75 -5.32
C ASN A 215 25.06 44.64 -6.04
N GLN A 216 25.36 45.05 -7.28
CA GLN A 216 24.51 45.86 -8.16
C GLN A 216 23.96 45.10 -9.37
N GLU A 217 24.22 43.80 -9.48
CA GLU A 217 23.76 42.95 -10.56
C GLU A 217 22.83 41.85 -10.01
N ALA A 218 21.82 41.48 -10.79
CA ALA A 218 21.07 40.26 -10.50
C ALA A 218 21.95 39.03 -10.72
N MET A 219 21.58 37.89 -10.14
CA MET A 219 22.26 36.61 -10.36
C MET A 219 23.71 36.50 -9.85
N GLN A 220 24.14 37.34 -8.90
CA GLN A 220 25.48 37.17 -8.35
C GLN A 220 25.54 36.08 -7.28
N THR A 221 26.64 35.34 -7.31
CA THR A 221 27.02 34.33 -6.31
C THR A 221 27.95 34.86 -5.23
N SER A 222 28.44 36.11 -5.36
CA SER A 222 29.33 36.75 -4.40
C SER A 222 29.19 38.28 -4.45
N CYS A 223 29.51 38.94 -3.34
CA CYS A 223 29.55 40.41 -3.27
C CYS A 223 30.94 40.94 -3.66
N LYS A 224 30.98 42.09 -4.35
CA LYS A 224 32.22 42.78 -4.75
C LYS A 224 32.64 43.76 -3.65
N PRO A 225 33.95 43.94 -3.37
CA PRO A 225 34.41 44.93 -2.40
C PRO A 225 34.07 46.35 -2.88
N CYS A 226 33.67 47.23 -1.96
CA CYS A 226 33.43 48.63 -2.28
C CYS A 226 34.74 49.31 -2.76
N PRO A 227 34.69 50.16 -3.79
CA PRO A 227 35.85 50.94 -4.20
C PRO A 227 36.29 51.90 -3.08
N PRO A 228 37.61 52.19 -2.95
CA PRO A 228 38.10 53.14 -1.97
C PRO A 228 37.57 54.55 -2.28
N GLY A 229 37.07 55.23 -1.24
CA GLY A 229 36.52 56.59 -1.29
C GLY A 229 36.86 57.36 -0.05
#